data_AF-A0A4D6LMP5-F1
#
_entry.id   AF-A0A4D6LMP5-F1
#
_cell.length_a   1.000
_cell.length_b   1.000
_cell.length_c   1.000
_cell.angle_alpha   90.00
_cell.angle_beta   90.00
_cell.angle_gamma   90.00
#
_symmetry.space_group_name_H-M   'P 1'
#
loop_
_entity.id
_entity.type
_entity.pdbx_description
1 polymer ?
#
loop_
_entity_poly.entity_id
_entity_poly.type
_entity_poly.pdbx_seq_one_letter_code
_entity_poly.pdbx_strand_id
1 'polypeptide(L)'
;MRSSWFNKLSIIIGHRSPVNWLFLCLISLLLLIFVLGSSSSNIVDLAPHIPVSLIYTNYRRVKEQAAVDYLELRSVARGVSRQREFDLCGKERENFVPCYNVSSNLVAGFKEGEEFDRHCELLVEAERCLVRPPTEYKIPFQWPTSRDVIWSGNVKITRNQFLSSGSMTKRLMLLEENQIAFRSEDDGVKDYSRQIAEMIGLGSDNEFPQAGVRTILDINCGFGSFAAHLASLNIMTVCVAAYEATGSQVQLALERGLPAVIGNFVARELPFPSLSYGIVHCAQCGIIWDEKDGIFLVEVDRVLKPGGYFVLTSTPSRSQESSSKMKRRNMLKPVEELAQQLCWTLLAQQDELLIWQKTADVNCYASRKKHDIPLCKEFDDVQSYYRPLEPCIRGTSSKRWIAIQNRSSGSDLRVQSEDYFVDLEFWRSTLKNYWSLLTPLIFSDHPKRPGDEDPLPPFNMIRNVMDMNTKYGGLNSALLEEKKSVWVMNVVPATVSNSLPLILDKGFVGVVHDWCEPFPTYPRTYDMLHASGLLSHLTSERCSMVNLFLEMDRILRPEGWVILSDNMQIIEMARTLAAQVRWEARIINLQNGSDQLLLVCQKPFLKK
;
A
#
# COMPACT_ATOMS: atom_id res chain seq x y z
N MET A 1 -53.97 -50.23 -16.10
CA MET A 1 -54.33 -51.39 -15.26
C MET A 1 -54.45 -50.92 -13.81
N ARG A 2 -55.68 -51.03 -13.24
CA ARG A 2 -56.09 -51.04 -11.80
C ARG A 2 -55.56 -49.91 -10.89
N SER A 3 -56.38 -48.93 -10.45
CA SER A 3 -57.35 -48.95 -9.30
C SER A 3 -56.70 -49.46 -7.99
N SER A 4 -56.81 -48.89 -6.80
CA SER A 4 -57.94 -48.28 -6.07
C SER A 4 -57.36 -47.77 -4.73
N TRP A 5 -57.50 -46.50 -4.37
CA TRP A 5 -58.41 -46.00 -3.33
C TRP A 5 -58.70 -46.92 -2.11
N PHE A 6 -58.23 -46.46 -0.95
CA PHE A 6 -58.79 -46.44 0.42
C PHE A 6 -59.43 -47.69 1.07
N ASN A 7 -58.90 -48.01 2.27
CA ASN A 7 -59.66 -48.40 3.48
C ASN A 7 -58.82 -47.98 4.71
N LYS A 8 -59.21 -46.93 5.44
CA LYS A 8 -60.07 -46.91 6.65
C LYS A 8 -59.47 -47.57 7.90
N LEU A 9 -58.99 -46.72 8.83
CA LEU A 9 -59.09 -46.89 10.29
C LEU A 9 -59.05 -45.47 10.90
N SER A 10 -60.19 -44.79 11.04
CA SER A 10 -60.95 -44.66 12.29
C SER A 10 -60.12 -44.12 13.47
N ILE A 11 -60.06 -42.79 13.60
CA ILE A 11 -59.74 -42.15 14.87
C ILE A 11 -60.97 -41.37 15.34
N ILE A 12 -61.40 -41.77 16.52
CA ILE A 12 -62.53 -41.28 17.30
C ILE A 12 -62.31 -39.79 17.60
N ILE A 13 -63.25 -38.95 17.14
CA ILE A 13 -63.32 -37.53 17.49
C ILE A 13 -63.90 -37.45 18.91
N GLY A 14 -63.02 -37.32 19.89
CA GLY A 14 -63.38 -36.83 21.21
C GLY A 14 -63.44 -35.31 21.18
N HIS A 15 -64.59 -34.74 21.55
CA HIS A 15 -64.81 -33.30 21.71
C HIS A 15 -63.71 -32.68 22.59
N ARG A 16 -62.78 -31.95 21.98
CA ARG A 16 -61.84 -31.05 22.69
C ARG A 16 -62.16 -29.62 22.29
N SER A 17 -62.17 -28.73 23.30
CA SER A 17 -62.63 -27.35 23.17
C SER A 17 -61.87 -26.59 22.07
N PRO A 18 -62.52 -25.64 21.37
CA PRO A 18 -61.89 -24.87 20.29
C PRO A 18 -60.69 -24.03 20.77
N VAL A 19 -60.56 -23.82 22.08
CA VAL A 19 -59.44 -23.10 22.70
C VAL A 19 -58.15 -23.90 22.65
N ASN A 20 -58.22 -25.23 22.79
CA ASN A 20 -57.02 -26.09 22.79
C ASN A 20 -56.43 -26.24 21.39
N TRP A 21 -57.25 -26.19 20.34
CA TRP A 21 -56.75 -26.24 18.96
C TRP A 21 -56.12 -24.92 18.54
N LEU A 22 -56.70 -23.78 18.98
CA LEU A 22 -56.06 -22.47 18.83
C LEU A 22 -54.73 -22.40 19.58
N PHE A 23 -54.64 -22.92 20.80
CA PHE A 23 -53.39 -22.96 21.55
C PHE A 23 -52.33 -23.85 20.89
N LEU A 24 -52.72 -25.03 20.39
CA LEU A 24 -51.82 -25.92 19.64
C LEU A 24 -51.37 -25.30 18.32
N CYS A 25 -52.26 -24.61 17.60
CA CYS A 25 -51.90 -23.83 16.42
C CYS A 25 -50.95 -22.68 16.78
N LEU A 26 -51.18 -21.97 17.89
CA LEU A 26 -50.31 -20.89 18.33
C LEU A 26 -48.91 -21.40 18.73
N ILE A 27 -48.84 -22.52 19.43
CA ILE A 27 -47.59 -23.19 19.81
C ILE A 27 -46.88 -23.72 18.56
N SER A 28 -47.61 -24.32 17.61
CA SER A 28 -47.03 -24.77 16.35
C SER A 28 -46.55 -23.60 15.48
N LEU A 29 -47.25 -22.47 15.50
CA LEU A 29 -46.84 -21.24 14.79
C LEU A 29 -45.62 -20.61 15.46
N LEU A 30 -45.56 -20.58 16.79
CA LEU A 30 -44.40 -20.12 17.56
C LEU A 30 -43.19 -21.03 17.38
N LEU A 31 -43.38 -22.36 17.31
CA LEU A 31 -42.33 -23.31 16.97
C LEU A 31 -41.88 -23.16 15.51
N LEU A 32 -42.79 -22.88 14.58
CA LEU A 32 -42.44 -22.59 13.19
C LEU A 32 -41.65 -21.27 13.09
N ILE A 33 -42.04 -20.23 13.82
CA ILE A 33 -41.32 -18.95 13.93
C ILE A 33 -39.96 -19.17 14.61
N PHE A 34 -39.87 -20.04 15.61
CA PHE A 34 -38.60 -20.35 16.26
C PHE A 34 -37.69 -21.17 15.36
N VAL A 35 -38.20 -22.14 14.59
CA VAL A 35 -37.40 -22.97 13.66
C VAL A 35 -37.01 -22.18 12.40
N LEU A 36 -37.91 -21.35 11.86
CA LEU A 36 -37.62 -20.41 10.76
C LEU A 36 -36.74 -19.24 11.24
N GLY A 37 -36.88 -18.81 12.49
CA GLY A 37 -36.09 -17.74 13.12
C GLY A 37 -34.74 -18.19 13.67
N SER A 38 -34.53 -19.51 13.86
CA SER A 38 -33.25 -20.09 14.30
C SER A 38 -32.36 -20.54 13.14
N SER A 39 -32.80 -20.33 11.88
CA SER A 39 -32.01 -20.68 10.68
C SER A 39 -31.43 -19.45 9.96
N SER A 40 -31.29 -18.33 10.66
CA SER A 40 -30.48 -17.20 10.18
C SER A 40 -29.65 -16.61 11.31
N SER A 41 -28.68 -17.37 11.81
CA SER A 41 -27.45 -16.78 12.35
C SER A 41 -26.56 -16.32 11.19
N ASN A 42 -27.10 -15.49 10.31
CA ASN A 42 -26.27 -14.52 9.62
C ASN A 42 -26.13 -13.39 10.63
N ILE A 43 -24.97 -13.32 11.27
CA ILE A 43 -24.46 -12.05 11.78
C ILE A 43 -24.31 -11.18 10.52
N VAL A 44 -25.41 -10.54 10.14
CA VAL A 44 -25.39 -9.39 9.26
C VAL A 44 -24.82 -8.31 10.16
N ASP A 45 -23.52 -8.03 9.99
CA ASP A 45 -22.95 -6.78 10.44
C ASP A 45 -23.91 -5.68 9.99
N LEU A 46 -24.57 -5.06 10.96
CA LEU A 46 -25.34 -3.86 10.72
C LEU A 46 -24.33 -2.83 10.22
N ALA A 47 -24.29 -2.62 8.91
CA ALA A 47 -23.44 -1.66 8.25
C ALA A 47 -23.51 -0.32 9.00
N PRO A 48 -22.39 0.32 9.34
CA PRO A 48 -22.43 1.64 9.93
C PRO A 48 -22.99 2.61 8.88
N HIS A 49 -23.99 3.37 9.32
CA HIS A 49 -24.58 4.58 8.75
C HIS A 49 -23.90 5.16 7.49
N ILE A 50 -24.72 5.46 6.48
CA ILE A 50 -24.38 6.35 5.36
C ILE A 50 -23.58 7.54 5.88
N PRO A 51 -22.31 7.73 5.51
CA PRO A 51 -21.57 8.89 5.97
C PRO A 51 -22.01 10.10 5.15
N VAL A 52 -22.85 10.93 5.76
CA VAL A 52 -23.33 12.21 5.22
C VAL A 52 -22.16 13.18 5.11
N SER A 53 -22.10 13.93 4.01
CA SER A 53 -21.02 14.86 3.63
C SER A 53 -20.51 15.73 4.79
N LEU A 54 -19.20 15.64 5.07
CA LEU A 54 -18.50 16.34 6.15
C LEU A 54 -18.27 17.82 5.81
N ILE A 55 -19.31 18.67 5.87
CA ILE A 55 -19.22 20.09 5.52
C ILE A 55 -19.08 20.94 6.79
N TYR A 56 -18.04 21.76 6.90
CA TYR A 56 -17.93 22.81 7.92
C TYR A 56 -18.19 24.18 7.31
N THR A 57 -19.22 24.87 7.78
CA THR A 57 -19.64 26.16 7.22
C THR A 57 -18.98 27.38 7.87
N ASN A 58 -18.15 27.21 8.91
CA ASN A 58 -17.66 28.36 9.68
C ASN A 58 -16.23 28.20 10.21
N TYR A 59 -15.25 28.49 9.35
CA TYR A 59 -13.81 28.51 9.66
C TYR A 59 -13.46 29.36 10.90
N ARG A 60 -14.21 30.44 11.15
CA ARG A 60 -14.05 31.27 12.35
C ARG A 60 -14.26 30.49 13.65
N ARG A 61 -15.28 29.62 13.70
CA ARG A 61 -15.53 28.76 14.88
C ARG A 61 -14.46 27.69 15.03
N VAL A 62 -13.97 27.13 13.93
CA VAL A 62 -12.86 26.16 13.95
C VAL A 62 -11.58 26.81 14.49
N LYS A 63 -11.29 28.05 14.09
CA LYS A 63 -10.15 28.82 14.59
C LYS A 63 -10.29 29.22 16.07
N GLU A 64 -11.47 29.67 16.49
CA GLU A 64 -11.75 29.99 17.90
C GLU A 64 -11.62 28.74 18.78
N GLN A 65 -12.16 27.61 18.32
CA GLN A 65 -11.98 26.30 18.96
C GLN A 65 -10.50 25.89 18.97
N ALA A 66 -9.77 26.09 17.88
CA ALA A 66 -8.37 25.76 17.76
C ALA A 66 -7.48 26.50 18.78
N ALA A 67 -7.79 27.77 19.06
CA ALA A 67 -7.09 28.54 20.10
C ALA A 67 -7.40 28.02 21.52
N VAL A 68 -8.65 27.63 21.79
CA VAL A 68 -9.05 27.01 23.06
C VAL A 68 -8.38 25.65 23.24
N ASP A 69 -8.44 24.79 22.23
CA ASP A 69 -7.81 23.47 22.21
C ASP A 69 -6.29 23.55 22.43
N TYR A 70 -5.63 24.57 21.85
CA TYR A 70 -4.21 24.80 22.08
C TYR A 70 -3.89 25.15 23.54
N LEU A 71 -4.71 26.02 24.15
CA LEU A 71 -4.55 26.38 25.56
C LEU A 71 -4.82 25.20 26.48
N GLU A 72 -5.81 24.37 26.16
CA GLU A 72 -6.06 23.11 26.86
C GLU A 72 -4.92 22.11 26.69
N LEU A 73 -4.42 21.89 25.47
CA LEU A 73 -3.26 21.01 25.26
C LEU A 73 -2.04 21.48 26.05
N ARG A 74 -1.80 22.79 26.09
CA ARG A 74 -0.72 23.38 26.89
C ARG A 74 -0.98 23.26 28.39
N SER A 75 -2.23 23.30 28.84
CA SER A 75 -2.59 23.11 30.25
C SER A 75 -2.54 21.63 30.65
N VAL A 76 -2.90 20.70 29.76
CA VAL A 76 -2.74 19.25 29.92
C VAL A 76 -1.26 18.89 29.97
N ALA A 77 -0.43 19.46 29.10
CA ALA A 77 1.02 19.30 29.12
C ALA A 77 1.68 19.91 30.38
N ARG A 78 1.06 20.94 30.99
CA ARG A 78 1.55 21.61 32.21
C ARG A 78 0.87 21.14 33.51
N GLY A 79 -0.20 20.34 33.43
CA GLY A 79 -1.09 19.98 34.52
C GLY A 79 -0.62 18.78 35.33
N VAL A 80 -1.24 18.58 36.50
CA VAL A 80 -0.79 17.76 37.65
C VAL A 80 -0.64 16.24 37.36
N SER A 81 -1.07 15.73 36.20
CA SER A 81 -0.66 14.43 35.70
C SER A 81 0.46 14.64 34.68
N ARG A 82 1.73 14.48 35.10
CA ARG A 82 2.89 14.47 34.20
C ARG A 82 2.75 13.30 33.21
N GLN A 83 1.98 13.44 32.14
CA GLN A 83 2.19 12.62 30.96
C GLN A 83 3.48 13.11 30.32
N ARG A 84 4.57 12.42 30.64
CA ARG A 84 5.91 12.76 30.18
C ARG A 84 5.95 12.59 28.66
N GLU A 85 6.33 13.63 27.94
CA GLU A 85 6.65 13.53 26.51
C GLU A 85 7.64 12.39 26.29
N PHE A 86 7.54 11.71 25.16
CA PHE A 86 8.48 10.66 24.82
C PHE A 86 9.90 11.22 24.64
N ASP A 87 10.87 10.51 25.19
CA ASP A 87 12.28 10.85 25.04
C ASP A 87 12.73 10.58 23.59
N LEU A 88 13.82 11.24 23.16
CA LEU A 88 14.37 11.03 21.81
C LEU A 88 15.23 9.77 21.79
N CYS A 89 15.12 8.99 20.72
CA CYS A 89 15.97 7.82 20.51
C CYS A 89 17.46 8.20 20.33
N GLY A 90 18.35 7.24 20.58
CA GLY A 90 19.77 7.34 20.24
C GLY A 90 20.02 7.56 18.74
N LYS A 91 21.24 8.01 18.37
CA LYS A 91 21.59 8.38 16.98
C LYS A 91 21.58 7.17 16.06
N GLU A 92 21.89 6.00 16.60
CA GLU A 92 21.86 4.71 15.91
C GLU A 92 20.48 4.37 15.34
N ARG A 93 19.40 4.94 15.88
CA ARG A 93 18.02 4.71 15.43
C ARG A 93 17.52 5.69 14.36
N GLU A 94 18.32 6.67 13.94
CA GLU A 94 17.90 7.69 12.96
C GLU A 94 17.38 7.12 11.64
N ASN A 95 17.93 5.98 11.19
CA ASN A 95 17.53 5.28 9.97
C ASN A 95 17.05 3.84 10.25
N PHE A 96 16.61 3.58 11.48
CA PHE A 96 16.17 2.24 11.89
C PHE A 96 14.81 1.89 11.27
N VAL A 97 14.73 0.68 10.74
CA VAL A 97 13.48 0.07 10.26
C VAL A 97 13.20 -1.13 11.16
N PRO A 98 12.13 -1.09 11.97
CA PRO A 98 11.79 -2.21 12.84
C PRO A 98 11.58 -3.52 12.05
N CYS A 99 11.85 -4.66 12.70
CA CYS A 99 11.75 -6.01 12.14
C CYS A 99 12.78 -6.37 11.04
N TYR A 100 13.70 -5.49 10.67
CA TYR A 100 14.76 -5.76 9.68
C TYR A 100 16.16 -5.74 10.30
N ASN A 101 16.36 -6.50 11.38
CA ASN A 101 17.66 -6.56 12.07
C ASN A 101 18.50 -7.71 11.51
N VAL A 102 19.32 -7.41 10.50
CA VAL A 102 20.21 -8.38 9.83
C VAL A 102 21.09 -9.14 10.82
N SER A 103 21.67 -8.45 11.81
CA SER A 103 22.53 -9.10 12.81
C SER A 103 21.77 -10.10 13.68
N SER A 104 20.57 -9.73 14.14
CA SER A 104 19.69 -10.66 14.88
C SER A 104 19.21 -11.81 14.00
N ASN A 105 18.89 -11.53 12.73
CA ASN A 105 18.43 -12.55 11.79
C ASN A 105 19.52 -13.61 11.53
N LEU A 106 20.77 -13.17 11.31
CA LEU A 106 21.92 -14.07 11.17
C LEU A 106 22.15 -14.93 12.41
N VAL A 107 22.02 -14.35 13.62
CA VAL A 107 22.15 -15.10 14.89
C VAL A 107 21.02 -16.11 15.06
N ALA A 108 19.82 -15.80 14.58
CA ALA A 108 18.68 -16.72 14.56
C ALA A 108 18.80 -17.82 13.50
N GLY A 109 19.81 -17.77 12.62
CA GLY A 109 20.10 -18.79 11.63
C GLY A 109 19.60 -18.50 10.22
N PHE A 110 19.00 -17.32 9.97
CA PHE A 110 18.62 -16.88 8.64
C PHE A 110 19.86 -16.58 7.80
N LYS A 111 19.86 -17.04 6.55
CA LYS A 111 21.01 -16.98 5.63
C LYS A 111 20.53 -16.98 4.18
N GLU A 112 21.46 -16.85 3.24
CA GLU A 112 21.19 -16.96 1.80
C GLU A 112 20.14 -15.94 1.31
N GLY A 113 20.12 -14.75 1.93
CA GLY A 113 19.22 -13.65 1.60
C GLY A 113 18.04 -13.52 2.57
N GLU A 114 17.74 -14.54 3.37
CA GLU A 114 16.68 -14.49 4.41
C GLU A 114 17.04 -13.52 5.54
N GLU A 115 18.33 -13.21 5.74
CA GLU A 115 18.74 -12.22 6.74
C GLU A 115 18.21 -10.81 6.46
N PHE A 116 17.78 -10.52 5.23
CA PHE A 116 17.16 -9.27 4.81
C PHE A 116 15.62 -9.30 4.84
N ASP A 117 15.03 -10.45 5.20
CA ASP A 117 13.58 -10.57 5.37
C ASP A 117 13.10 -9.89 6.67
N ARG A 118 11.79 -9.64 6.69
CA ARG A 118 11.10 -9.07 7.84
C ARG A 118 10.83 -10.16 8.88
N HIS A 119 11.35 -9.96 10.09
CA HIS A 119 11.15 -10.83 11.24
C HIS A 119 10.73 -10.00 12.46
N CYS A 120 9.42 -9.84 12.65
CA CYS A 120 8.89 -9.10 13.80
C CYS A 120 8.83 -9.94 15.07
N GLU A 121 8.83 -11.27 14.95
CA GLU A 121 8.93 -12.22 16.05
C GLU A 121 10.26 -12.11 16.82
N LEU A 122 11.30 -11.57 16.17
CA LEU A 122 12.62 -11.30 16.78
C LEU A 122 12.74 -9.90 17.38
N LEU A 123 11.70 -9.08 17.27
CA LEU A 123 11.70 -7.73 17.79
C LEU A 123 11.62 -7.78 19.33
N VAL A 124 12.76 -7.55 19.99
CA VAL A 124 12.78 -7.28 21.44
C VAL A 124 12.01 -5.98 21.69
N GLU A 125 11.21 -5.92 22.77
CA GLU A 125 10.40 -4.75 23.13
C GLU A 125 11.14 -3.45 22.83
N ALA A 126 10.68 -2.76 21.79
CA ALA A 126 11.36 -1.56 21.33
C ALA A 126 11.17 -0.46 22.37
N GLU A 127 12.27 0.15 22.80
CA GLU A 127 12.25 1.34 23.64
C GLU A 127 11.30 2.38 23.02
N ARG A 128 10.32 2.83 23.81
CA ARG A 128 9.31 3.81 23.41
C ARG A 128 9.91 5.21 23.36
N CYS A 129 10.49 5.56 22.22
CA CYS A 129 11.17 6.84 21.98
C CYS A 129 10.83 7.41 20.59
N LEU A 130 11.01 8.72 20.43
CA LEU A 130 10.80 9.42 19.15
C LEU A 130 12.06 9.38 18.30
N VAL A 131 11.93 8.95 17.04
CA VAL A 131 13.06 8.88 16.10
C VAL A 131 13.37 10.29 15.60
N ARG A 132 14.54 10.82 16.00
CA ARG A 132 15.01 12.13 15.55
C ARG A 132 15.38 12.13 14.05
N PRO A 133 15.22 13.27 13.35
CA PRO A 133 15.86 13.46 12.06
C PRO A 133 17.40 13.52 12.21
N PRO A 134 18.16 13.08 11.19
CA PRO A 134 19.61 13.27 11.14
C PRO A 134 20.02 14.74 11.30
N THR A 135 21.23 15.00 11.79
CA THR A 135 21.73 16.37 12.01
C THR A 135 21.75 17.22 10.72
N GLU A 136 22.02 16.58 9.58
CA GLU A 136 22.06 17.25 8.27
C GLU A 136 20.71 17.23 7.54
N TYR A 137 19.63 16.78 8.20
CA TYR A 137 18.31 16.69 7.57
C TYR A 137 17.81 18.07 7.14
N LYS A 138 17.25 18.11 5.94
CA LYS A 138 16.63 19.29 5.35
C LYS A 138 15.22 18.94 4.87
N ILE A 139 14.35 19.95 4.82
CA ILE A 139 13.01 19.78 4.23
C ILE A 139 13.21 19.39 2.74
N PRO A 140 12.57 18.30 2.26
CA PRO A 140 12.71 17.86 0.88
C PRO A 140 12.25 18.93 -0.13
N PHE A 141 12.79 18.87 -1.34
CA PHE A 141 12.31 19.73 -2.44
C PHE A 141 10.85 19.44 -2.78
N GLN A 142 10.12 20.47 -3.18
CA GLN A 142 8.74 20.34 -3.67
C GLN A 142 8.70 19.47 -4.93
N TRP A 143 7.61 18.73 -5.11
CA TRP A 143 7.38 18.01 -6.35
C TRP A 143 7.17 19.00 -7.52
N PRO A 144 7.65 18.73 -8.75
CA PRO A 144 8.40 17.56 -9.20
C PRO A 144 9.92 17.65 -9.00
N THR A 145 10.47 18.73 -8.45
CA THR A 145 11.92 18.91 -8.30
C THR A 145 12.56 17.80 -7.45
N SER A 146 11.88 17.32 -6.40
CA SER A 146 12.36 16.18 -5.59
C SER A 146 12.58 14.91 -6.39
N ARG A 147 11.91 14.75 -7.54
CA ARG A 147 12.12 13.61 -8.45
C ARG A 147 13.57 13.55 -8.93
N ASP A 148 14.18 14.70 -9.19
CA ASP A 148 15.47 14.78 -9.88
C ASP A 148 16.62 15.17 -8.95
N VAL A 149 16.31 15.80 -7.80
CA VAL A 149 17.31 16.23 -6.82
C VAL A 149 16.81 16.00 -5.39
N ILE A 150 17.65 15.42 -4.53
CA ILE A 150 17.38 15.25 -3.09
C ILE A 150 18.53 15.78 -2.23
N TRP A 151 18.30 15.94 -0.94
CA TRP A 151 19.35 16.22 0.04
C TRP A 151 20.07 14.93 0.45
N SER A 152 21.40 14.90 0.37
CA SER A 152 22.17 13.73 0.84
C SER A 152 21.96 13.43 2.33
N GLY A 153 21.80 14.46 3.17
CA GLY A 153 21.56 14.32 4.61
C GLY A 153 20.22 13.65 4.98
N ASN A 154 19.30 13.49 4.03
CA ASN A 154 18.01 12.85 4.26
C ASN A 154 18.06 11.32 4.08
N VAL A 155 19.12 10.80 3.47
CA VAL A 155 19.31 9.39 3.14
C VAL A 155 20.63 8.88 3.68
N LYS A 156 20.69 7.60 4.06
CA LYS A 156 21.93 7.03 4.61
C LYS A 156 22.74 6.36 3.50
N ILE A 157 23.69 7.07 2.89
CA ILE A 157 24.53 6.55 1.80
C ILE A 157 26.00 6.65 2.17
N THR A 158 26.77 5.58 1.95
CA THR A 158 28.22 5.59 2.16
C THR A 158 28.97 6.17 0.96
N ARG A 159 30.18 6.71 1.17
CA ARG A 159 31.04 7.22 0.08
C ARG A 159 31.30 6.18 -1.00
N ASN A 160 31.55 4.93 -0.62
CA ASN A 160 31.81 3.85 -1.58
C ASN A 160 30.59 3.53 -2.43
N GLN A 161 29.39 3.48 -1.84
CA GLN A 161 28.15 3.27 -2.59
C GLN A 161 27.91 4.43 -3.55
N PHE A 162 28.10 5.67 -3.08
CA PHE A 162 28.00 6.86 -3.92
C PHE A 162 28.98 6.79 -5.12
N LEU A 163 30.24 6.43 -4.90
CA LEU A 163 31.27 6.33 -5.95
C LEU A 163 31.09 5.11 -6.88
N SER A 164 30.61 3.99 -6.36
CA SER A 164 30.36 2.75 -7.12
C SER A 164 29.12 2.84 -8.01
N SER A 165 28.37 3.94 -7.89
CA SER A 165 27.19 4.21 -8.70
C SER A 165 27.54 4.59 -10.15
N GLY A 166 28.82 4.73 -10.55
CA GLY A 166 29.20 5.02 -11.94
C GLY A 166 28.92 3.91 -12.97
N SER A 167 27.65 3.68 -13.35
CA SER A 167 27.21 2.93 -14.54
C SER A 167 26.24 3.79 -15.37
N MET A 168 25.98 3.43 -16.64
CA MET A 168 25.11 4.16 -17.58
C MET A 168 23.71 4.47 -17.00
N THR A 169 23.20 3.62 -16.10
CA THR A 169 21.89 3.77 -15.43
C THR A 169 21.98 4.26 -13.98
N LYS A 170 23.19 4.53 -13.47
CA LYS A 170 23.45 4.71 -12.03
C LYS A 170 24.18 6.00 -11.65
N ARG A 171 24.35 7.02 -12.52
CA ARG A 171 25.15 8.19 -12.12
C ARG A 171 24.44 9.08 -11.10
N LEU A 172 24.94 9.04 -9.86
CA LEU A 172 24.70 10.07 -8.85
C LEU A 172 25.70 11.21 -9.04
N MET A 173 25.23 12.44 -9.09
CA MET A 173 26.08 13.62 -9.05
C MET A 173 25.87 14.37 -7.75
N LEU A 174 26.97 14.65 -7.04
CA LEU A 174 26.92 15.52 -5.88
C LEU A 174 27.03 16.95 -6.43
N LEU A 175 25.95 17.72 -6.31
CA LEU A 175 25.99 19.14 -6.64
C LEU A 175 26.59 19.92 -5.45
N GLU A 176 26.81 21.21 -5.66
CA GLU A 176 27.11 22.14 -4.57
C GLU A 176 26.04 22.03 -3.47
N GLU A 177 26.44 22.22 -2.20
CA GLU A 177 25.55 22.17 -1.02
C GLU A 177 25.00 20.79 -0.57
N ASN A 178 25.72 19.69 -0.79
CA ASN A 178 25.34 18.34 -0.33
C ASN A 178 24.03 17.82 -0.95
N GLN A 179 23.74 18.20 -2.20
CA GLN A 179 22.60 17.71 -2.97
C GLN A 179 23.02 16.52 -3.85
N ILE A 180 22.13 15.53 -3.99
CA ILE A 180 22.28 14.41 -4.90
C ILE A 180 21.34 14.64 -6.07
N ALA A 181 21.91 14.85 -7.25
CA ALA A 181 21.17 14.91 -8.51
C ALA A 181 21.19 13.53 -9.19
N PHE A 182 20.01 13.12 -9.64
CA PHE A 182 19.80 11.94 -10.47
C PHE A 182 19.78 12.44 -11.91
N ARG A 183 20.98 12.65 -12.47
CA ARG A 183 21.13 13.23 -13.81
C ARG A 183 20.41 12.36 -14.85
N SER A 184 19.48 12.98 -15.59
CA SER A 184 18.82 12.41 -16.77
C SER A 184 19.48 12.87 -18.07
N GLU A 185 20.73 13.33 -18.06
CA GLU A 185 21.34 14.01 -19.22
C GLU A 185 21.74 13.09 -20.38
N ASP A 186 21.56 11.77 -20.26
CA ASP A 186 21.66 10.87 -21.39
C ASP A 186 20.27 10.25 -21.63
N ASP A 187 19.79 10.29 -22.88
CA ASP A 187 18.53 9.70 -23.37
C ASP A 187 18.34 8.22 -22.98
N GLY A 188 19.33 7.54 -22.41
CA GLY A 188 19.34 6.10 -22.15
C GLY A 188 18.12 5.54 -21.40
N VAL A 189 17.59 6.18 -20.35
CA VAL A 189 16.38 5.66 -19.66
C VAL A 189 15.12 5.84 -20.52
N LYS A 190 15.03 6.96 -21.22
CA LYS A 190 13.91 7.28 -22.11
C LYS A 190 13.93 6.39 -23.36
N ASP A 191 15.11 6.22 -23.96
CA ASP A 191 15.34 5.30 -25.07
C ASP A 191 15.11 3.85 -24.65
N TYR A 192 15.53 3.46 -23.46
CA TYR A 192 15.22 2.14 -22.89
C TYR A 192 13.72 1.93 -22.71
N SER A 193 13.02 2.90 -22.13
CA SER A 193 11.56 2.88 -21.98
C SER A 193 10.85 2.78 -23.34
N ARG A 194 11.30 3.58 -24.32
CA ARG A 194 10.79 3.52 -25.70
C ARG A 194 11.08 2.18 -26.37
N GLN A 195 12.28 1.63 -26.19
CA GLN A 195 12.66 0.32 -26.71
C GLN A 195 11.73 -0.78 -26.18
N ILE A 196 11.40 -0.75 -24.89
CA ILE A 196 10.40 -1.69 -24.32
C ILE A 196 9.06 -1.53 -25.02
N ALA A 197 8.59 -0.30 -25.20
CA ALA A 197 7.31 -0.01 -25.85
C ALA A 197 7.28 -0.51 -27.30
N GLU A 198 8.32 -0.23 -28.09
CA GLU A 198 8.47 -0.71 -29.47
C GLU A 198 8.48 -2.23 -29.54
N MET A 199 9.19 -2.90 -28.62
CA MET A 199 9.27 -4.36 -28.57
C MET A 199 7.94 -5.04 -28.21
N ILE A 200 7.02 -4.33 -27.54
CA ILE A 200 5.64 -4.80 -27.31
C ILE A 200 4.63 -4.30 -28.36
N GLY A 201 5.12 -3.66 -29.44
CA GLY A 201 4.32 -3.24 -30.58
C GLY A 201 3.66 -1.86 -30.46
N LEU A 202 4.16 -0.99 -29.59
CA LEU A 202 3.70 0.40 -29.44
C LEU A 202 4.60 1.38 -30.21
N GLY A 203 4.09 2.58 -30.50
CA GLY A 203 4.85 3.64 -31.15
C GLY A 203 5.75 4.45 -30.21
N SER A 204 5.38 4.54 -28.91
CA SER A 204 6.21 5.15 -27.87
C SER A 204 5.77 4.67 -26.48
N ASP A 205 6.60 4.93 -25.49
CA ASP A 205 6.37 4.62 -24.08
C ASP A 205 5.20 5.35 -23.41
N ASN A 206 4.73 6.48 -23.94
CA ASN A 206 3.48 7.10 -23.48
C ASN A 206 2.23 6.27 -23.85
N GLU A 207 2.36 5.27 -24.73
CA GLU A 207 1.28 4.42 -25.20
C GLU A 207 1.13 3.12 -24.38
N PHE A 208 1.91 2.92 -23.32
CA PHE A 208 1.74 1.77 -22.40
C PHE A 208 0.27 1.55 -21.96
N PRO A 209 -0.53 2.59 -21.66
CA PRO A 209 -1.95 2.42 -21.38
C PRO A 209 -2.77 1.81 -22.54
N GLN A 210 -2.37 2.03 -23.80
CA GLN A 210 -3.01 1.42 -24.97
C GLN A 210 -2.78 -0.10 -25.02
N ALA A 211 -1.64 -0.58 -24.51
CA ALA A 211 -1.37 -2.00 -24.29
C ALA A 211 -2.07 -2.58 -23.04
N GLY A 212 -2.87 -1.78 -22.32
CA GLY A 212 -3.52 -2.19 -21.07
C GLY A 212 -2.64 -2.09 -19.82
N VAL A 213 -1.43 -1.51 -19.95
CA VAL A 213 -0.48 -1.37 -18.82
C VAL A 213 -0.81 -0.10 -18.04
N ARG A 214 -1.33 -0.28 -16.81
CA ARG A 214 -1.63 0.83 -15.87
C ARG A 214 -0.61 0.94 -14.74
N THR A 215 -0.07 -0.19 -14.30
CA THR A 215 0.86 -0.29 -13.18
C THR A 215 2.04 -1.17 -13.54
N ILE A 216 3.23 -0.75 -13.10
CA ILE A 216 4.49 -1.46 -13.29
C ILE A 216 5.12 -1.73 -11.92
N LEU A 217 5.60 -2.95 -11.71
CA LEU A 217 6.43 -3.30 -10.56
C LEU A 217 7.90 -3.35 -11.00
N ASP A 218 8.75 -2.52 -10.41
CA ASP A 218 10.17 -2.41 -10.72
C ASP A 218 11.00 -3.05 -9.61
N ILE A 219 11.51 -4.26 -9.86
CA ILE A 219 12.28 -5.07 -8.92
C ILE A 219 13.74 -4.61 -8.91
N ASN A 220 14.25 -4.27 -7.72
CA ASN A 220 15.58 -3.70 -7.50
C ASN A 220 15.82 -2.49 -8.42
N CYS A 221 14.96 -1.48 -8.27
CA CYS A 221 14.84 -0.30 -9.13
C CYS A 221 16.08 0.63 -9.20
N GLY A 222 17.16 0.31 -8.48
CA GLY A 222 18.36 1.12 -8.37
C GLY A 222 18.04 2.48 -7.75
N PHE A 223 18.17 3.55 -8.52
CA PHE A 223 17.81 4.88 -8.05
C PHE A 223 16.34 5.24 -8.26
N GLY A 224 15.56 4.39 -8.94
CA GLY A 224 14.19 4.70 -9.34
C GLY A 224 14.11 5.60 -10.58
N SER A 225 15.16 5.65 -11.41
CA SER A 225 15.18 6.50 -12.61
C SER A 225 14.16 6.07 -13.67
N PHE A 226 13.90 4.77 -13.82
CA PHE A 226 12.85 4.26 -14.68
C PHE A 226 11.47 4.70 -14.19
N ALA A 227 11.18 4.51 -12.90
CA ALA A 227 9.96 5.01 -12.27
C ALA A 227 9.81 6.54 -12.37
N ALA A 228 10.89 7.30 -12.23
CA ALA A 228 10.87 8.77 -12.37
C ALA A 228 10.49 9.21 -13.79
N HIS A 229 11.06 8.57 -14.80
CA HIS A 229 10.73 8.84 -16.20
C HIS A 229 9.25 8.52 -16.48
N LEU A 230 8.80 7.33 -16.09
CA LEU A 230 7.41 6.90 -16.29
C LEU A 230 6.39 7.72 -15.50
N ALA A 231 6.76 8.22 -14.31
CA ALA A 231 5.92 9.16 -13.56
C ALA A 231 5.67 10.46 -14.35
N SER A 232 6.63 10.92 -15.17
CA SER A 232 6.42 12.08 -16.06
C SER A 232 5.41 11.81 -17.18
N LEU A 233 5.16 10.54 -17.50
CA LEU A 233 4.18 10.06 -18.46
C LEU A 233 2.86 9.64 -17.80
N ASN A 234 2.67 9.91 -16.50
CA ASN A 234 1.54 9.48 -15.68
C ASN A 234 1.36 7.95 -15.61
N ILE A 235 2.46 7.20 -15.64
CA ILE A 235 2.45 5.73 -15.51
C ILE A 235 2.93 5.35 -14.11
N MET A 236 2.07 4.67 -13.36
CA MET A 236 2.34 4.31 -11.97
C MET A 236 3.35 3.17 -11.90
N THR A 237 4.55 3.47 -11.42
CA THR A 237 5.63 2.49 -11.23
C THR A 237 6.00 2.39 -9.77
N VAL A 238 5.95 1.18 -9.21
CA VAL A 238 6.27 0.90 -7.82
C VAL A 238 7.63 0.21 -7.75
N CYS A 239 8.58 0.82 -7.04
CA CYS A 239 9.84 0.17 -6.75
C CYS A 239 9.68 -0.86 -5.61
N VAL A 240 10.23 -2.05 -5.78
CA VAL A 240 10.39 -3.03 -4.71
C VAL A 240 11.83 -3.49 -4.63
N ALA A 241 12.41 -3.46 -3.43
CA ALA A 241 13.74 -4.01 -3.18
C ALA A 241 13.86 -4.49 -1.74
N ALA A 242 14.86 -5.34 -1.49
CA ALA A 242 15.19 -5.81 -0.15
C ALA A 242 15.59 -4.64 0.78
N TYR A 243 15.56 -4.91 2.09
CA TYR A 243 16.06 -3.96 3.08
C TYR A 243 17.57 -3.75 2.93
N GLU A 244 18.00 -2.48 3.00
CA GLU A 244 19.41 -2.10 2.93
C GLU A 244 19.71 -1.07 4.03
N ALA A 245 20.62 -1.40 4.95
CA ALA A 245 20.96 -0.52 6.07
C ALA A 245 21.66 0.79 5.64
N THR A 246 22.21 0.82 4.43
CA THR A 246 22.82 1.99 3.78
C THR A 246 22.66 1.88 2.27
N GLY A 247 22.43 2.98 1.56
CA GLY A 247 22.32 3.00 0.10
C GLY A 247 20.99 2.44 -0.43
N SER A 248 19.94 2.40 0.42
CA SER A 248 18.69 1.74 0.05
C SER A 248 18.02 2.36 -1.16
N GLN A 249 17.71 1.49 -2.12
CA GLN A 249 16.95 1.83 -3.32
C GLN A 249 15.53 2.32 -2.98
N VAL A 250 14.87 1.66 -2.03
CA VAL A 250 13.52 2.04 -1.55
C VAL A 250 13.57 3.39 -0.85
N GLN A 251 14.54 3.62 0.05
CA GLN A 251 14.67 4.92 0.74
C GLN A 251 14.91 6.06 -0.26
N LEU A 252 15.76 5.83 -1.26
CA LEU A 252 16.05 6.80 -2.32
C LEU A 252 14.82 7.13 -3.15
N ALA A 253 14.07 6.12 -3.60
CA ALA A 253 12.83 6.31 -4.36
C ALA A 253 11.79 7.11 -3.55
N LEU A 254 11.57 6.76 -2.27
CA LEU A 254 10.63 7.46 -1.39
C LEU A 254 11.02 8.91 -1.14
N GLU A 255 12.33 9.20 -0.99
CA GLU A 255 12.82 10.56 -0.81
C GLU A 255 12.63 11.39 -2.08
N ARG A 256 12.82 10.78 -3.26
CA ARG A 256 12.51 11.38 -4.56
C ARG A 256 11.01 11.63 -4.80
N GLY A 257 10.14 11.10 -3.95
CA GLY A 257 8.68 11.21 -4.11
C GLY A 257 8.06 10.13 -4.99
N LEU A 258 8.75 9.00 -5.18
CA LEU A 258 8.29 7.88 -5.99
C LEU A 258 7.73 6.75 -5.10
N PRO A 259 6.70 6.02 -5.55
CA PRO A 259 6.17 4.88 -4.79
C PRO A 259 7.21 3.77 -4.65
N ALA A 260 7.45 3.32 -3.42
CA ALA A 260 8.32 2.17 -3.16
C ALA A 260 7.92 1.39 -1.90
N VAL A 261 8.27 0.10 -1.87
CA VAL A 261 7.98 -0.83 -0.79
C VAL A 261 9.22 -1.66 -0.49
N ILE A 262 9.51 -1.90 0.80
CA ILE A 262 10.52 -2.88 1.19
C ILE A 262 9.92 -4.27 0.99
N GLY A 263 10.51 -5.06 0.10
CA GLY A 263 10.06 -6.40 -0.23
C GLY A 263 11.24 -7.23 -0.67
N ASN A 264 11.54 -8.26 0.10
CA ASN A 264 12.48 -9.31 -0.25
C ASN A 264 11.68 -10.59 -0.48
N PHE A 265 11.88 -11.23 -1.63
CA PHE A 265 11.12 -12.42 -2.03
C PHE A 265 12.04 -13.63 -2.14
N VAL A 266 12.87 -13.82 -1.12
CA VAL A 266 13.79 -14.96 -1.00
C VAL A 266 13.13 -16.15 -0.31
N ALA A 267 12.37 -15.90 0.77
CA ALA A 267 11.58 -16.90 1.47
C ALA A 267 10.08 -16.56 1.55
N ARG A 268 9.68 -15.31 1.31
CA ARG A 268 8.29 -14.84 1.43
C ARG A 268 7.74 -14.30 0.11
N GLU A 269 6.43 -14.41 -0.09
CA GLU A 269 5.73 -13.75 -1.20
C GLU A 269 5.88 -12.22 -1.09
N LEU A 270 5.92 -11.53 -2.22
CA LEU A 270 5.80 -10.07 -2.25
C LEU A 270 4.45 -9.66 -1.63
N PRO A 271 4.36 -8.49 -0.99
CA PRO A 271 3.17 -8.01 -0.26
C PRO A 271 2.03 -7.54 -1.19
N PHE A 272 1.90 -8.17 -2.35
CA PHE A 272 0.89 -7.91 -3.35
C PHE A 272 0.03 -9.16 -3.57
N PRO A 273 -1.29 -9.03 -3.76
CA PRO A 273 -2.15 -10.12 -4.19
C PRO A 273 -1.74 -10.65 -5.58
N SER A 274 -2.31 -11.81 -5.95
CA SER A 274 -2.14 -12.31 -7.33
C SER A 274 -2.79 -11.38 -8.37
N LEU A 275 -2.22 -11.33 -9.57
CA LEU A 275 -2.71 -10.57 -10.73
C LEU A 275 -2.75 -9.05 -10.47
N SER A 276 -1.67 -8.48 -9.96
CA SER A 276 -1.58 -7.08 -9.50
C SER A 276 -1.03 -6.11 -10.54
N TYR A 277 -0.02 -6.51 -11.32
CA TYR A 277 0.74 -5.61 -12.20
C TYR A 277 0.62 -5.99 -13.68
N GLY A 278 0.64 -4.98 -14.55
CA GLY A 278 0.64 -5.18 -16.01
C GLY A 278 2.04 -5.47 -16.56
N ILE A 279 3.06 -4.87 -15.96
CA ILE A 279 4.47 -5.18 -16.22
C ILE A 279 5.17 -5.48 -14.90
N VAL A 280 6.00 -6.52 -14.89
CA VAL A 280 7.04 -6.72 -13.89
C VAL A 280 8.38 -6.53 -14.58
N HIS A 281 9.15 -5.57 -14.09
CA HIS A 281 10.41 -5.13 -14.69
C HIS A 281 11.58 -5.44 -13.74
N CYS A 282 12.65 -5.99 -14.28
CA CYS A 282 13.95 -6.08 -13.63
C CYS A 282 15.05 -5.68 -14.62
N ALA A 283 15.76 -4.60 -14.31
CA ALA A 283 16.95 -4.21 -15.05
C ALA A 283 18.20 -4.46 -14.19
N GLN A 284 19.00 -5.47 -14.56
CA GLN A 284 20.25 -5.80 -13.87
C GLN A 284 20.03 -6.00 -12.35
N CYS A 285 18.91 -6.62 -11.96
CA CYS A 285 18.51 -6.75 -10.56
C CYS A 285 19.36 -7.75 -9.74
N GLY A 286 20.30 -8.46 -10.38
CA GLY A 286 21.21 -9.40 -9.71
C GLY A 286 20.54 -10.70 -9.24
N ILE A 287 19.31 -10.96 -9.66
CA ILE A 287 18.55 -12.16 -9.31
C ILE A 287 18.88 -13.27 -10.30
N ILE A 288 19.16 -14.46 -9.77
CA ILE A 288 19.37 -15.69 -10.54
C ILE A 288 18.02 -16.40 -10.63
N TRP A 289 17.35 -16.25 -11.78
CA TRP A 289 15.93 -16.62 -11.94
C TRP A 289 15.65 -18.13 -11.98
N ASP A 290 16.68 -18.96 -12.18
CA ASP A 290 16.62 -20.42 -12.19
C ASP A 290 17.02 -21.07 -10.86
N GLU A 291 17.38 -20.27 -9.84
CA GLU A 291 17.58 -20.78 -8.48
C GLU A 291 16.28 -21.27 -7.83
N LYS A 292 16.43 -22.15 -6.83
CA LYS A 292 15.31 -22.72 -6.04
C LYS A 292 14.18 -23.25 -6.95
N ASP A 293 14.55 -24.01 -7.98
CA ASP A 293 13.64 -24.59 -8.97
C ASP A 293 12.72 -23.56 -9.67
N GLY A 294 13.19 -22.32 -9.84
CA GLY A 294 12.46 -21.26 -10.55
C GLY A 294 11.35 -20.59 -9.73
N ILE A 295 11.35 -20.76 -8.40
CA ILE A 295 10.30 -20.20 -7.52
C ILE A 295 10.14 -18.69 -7.66
N PHE A 296 11.21 -17.96 -7.99
CA PHE A 296 11.17 -16.52 -8.24
C PHE A 296 10.33 -16.15 -9.48
N LEU A 297 10.38 -16.97 -10.53
CA LEU A 297 9.52 -16.79 -11.70
C LEU A 297 8.06 -17.14 -11.38
N VAL A 298 7.83 -18.12 -10.50
CA VAL A 298 6.47 -18.44 -9.99
C VAL A 298 5.89 -17.25 -9.22
N GLU A 299 6.70 -16.57 -8.41
CA GLU A 299 6.30 -15.36 -7.70
C GLU A 299 6.00 -14.19 -8.65
N VAL A 300 6.81 -14.01 -9.69
CA VAL A 300 6.52 -13.04 -10.76
C VAL A 300 5.21 -13.40 -11.48
N ASP A 301 5.00 -14.68 -11.81
CA ASP A 301 3.74 -15.12 -12.41
C ASP A 301 2.55 -14.79 -11.53
N ARG A 302 2.64 -15.04 -10.22
CA ARG A 302 1.59 -14.74 -9.25
C ARG A 302 1.17 -13.29 -9.33
N VAL A 303 2.11 -12.34 -9.31
CA VAL A 303 1.80 -10.89 -9.30
C VAL A 303 1.50 -10.32 -10.70
N LEU A 304 1.87 -10.99 -11.78
CA LEU A 304 1.64 -10.54 -13.15
C LEU A 304 0.20 -10.85 -13.62
N LYS A 305 -0.46 -9.86 -14.23
CA LYS A 305 -1.81 -10.00 -14.81
C LYS A 305 -1.78 -10.86 -16.09
N PRO A 306 -2.89 -11.52 -16.45
CA PRO A 306 -2.98 -12.26 -17.71
C PRO A 306 -2.75 -11.33 -18.91
N GLY A 307 -1.96 -11.75 -19.89
CA GLY A 307 -1.54 -10.91 -21.01
C GLY A 307 -0.48 -9.85 -20.68
N GLY A 308 -0.05 -9.76 -19.41
CA GLY A 308 1.01 -8.86 -18.93
C GLY A 308 2.40 -9.30 -19.33
N TYR A 309 3.37 -8.39 -19.14
CA TYR A 309 4.74 -8.56 -19.62
C TYR A 309 5.75 -8.68 -18.47
N PHE A 310 6.64 -9.66 -18.56
CA PHE A 310 7.85 -9.71 -17.75
C PHE A 310 9.02 -9.19 -18.58
N VAL A 311 9.65 -8.11 -18.12
CA VAL A 311 10.72 -7.41 -18.81
C VAL A 311 12.01 -7.60 -18.02
N LEU A 312 12.99 -8.27 -18.63
CA LEU A 312 14.27 -8.58 -18.00
C LEU A 312 15.42 -8.03 -18.83
N THR A 313 16.25 -7.18 -18.22
CA THR A 313 17.55 -6.81 -18.78
C THR A 313 18.65 -7.53 -18.01
N SER A 314 19.35 -8.44 -18.68
CA SER A 314 20.43 -9.23 -18.07
C SER A 314 21.72 -8.40 -17.90
N THR A 315 22.56 -8.76 -16.93
CA THR A 315 23.91 -8.18 -16.82
C THR A 315 24.86 -8.90 -17.77
N PRO A 316 25.70 -8.18 -18.54
CA PRO A 316 26.83 -8.82 -19.19
C PRO A 316 27.80 -9.22 -18.08
N SER A 317 28.08 -10.52 -17.92
CA SER A 317 29.07 -10.96 -16.92
C SER A 317 30.41 -10.26 -17.22
N ARG A 318 30.91 -9.44 -16.29
CA ARG A 318 32.23 -8.76 -16.44
C ARG A 318 33.41 -9.73 -16.53
N SER A 319 33.20 -11.03 -16.33
CA SER A 319 34.15 -12.07 -16.70
C SER A 319 33.95 -12.49 -18.15
N GLN A 320 34.91 -12.09 -19.00
CA GLN A 320 35.12 -12.49 -20.40
C GLN A 320 34.46 -11.58 -21.45
N GLU A 321 35.24 -10.61 -21.92
CA GLU A 321 35.11 -9.91 -23.23
C GLU A 321 35.12 -10.87 -24.45
N SER A 322 34.91 -12.17 -24.25
CA SER A 322 34.90 -13.22 -25.28
C SER A 322 33.81 -14.28 -25.10
N SER A 323 32.76 -14.03 -24.30
CA SER A 323 31.66 -15.01 -24.18
C SER A 323 30.86 -15.09 -25.50
N SER A 324 31.09 -16.17 -26.26
CA SER A 324 30.34 -16.50 -27.48
C SER A 324 28.81 -16.42 -27.25
N LYS A 325 28.04 -16.05 -28.28
CA LYS A 325 26.56 -16.07 -28.28
C LYS A 325 25.99 -17.40 -27.74
N MET A 326 26.73 -18.49 -27.91
CA MET A 326 26.39 -19.83 -27.41
C MET A 326 26.38 -19.93 -25.88
N LYS A 327 27.34 -19.31 -25.18
CA LYS A 327 27.37 -19.31 -23.69
C LYS A 327 26.20 -18.51 -23.10
N ARG A 328 25.86 -17.37 -23.72
CA ARG A 328 24.68 -16.56 -23.34
C ARG A 328 23.38 -17.31 -23.54
N ARG A 329 23.21 -17.99 -24.67
CA ARG A 329 22.04 -18.84 -24.95
C ARG A 329 21.91 -20.00 -23.95
N ASN A 330 23.03 -20.61 -23.55
CA ASN A 330 23.01 -21.68 -22.55
C ASN A 330 22.63 -21.19 -21.14
N MET A 331 22.95 -19.93 -20.80
CA MET A 331 22.54 -19.32 -19.52
C MET A 331 21.05 -18.98 -19.46
N LEU A 332 20.43 -18.62 -20.59
CA LEU A 332 19.00 -18.26 -20.65
C LEU A 332 18.09 -19.48 -20.79
N LYS A 333 18.63 -20.62 -21.22
CA LYS A 333 17.87 -21.85 -21.46
C LYS A 333 17.02 -22.33 -20.26
N PRO A 334 17.53 -22.33 -19.01
CA PRO A 334 16.72 -22.71 -17.86
C PRO A 334 15.52 -21.78 -17.66
N VAL A 335 15.73 -20.47 -17.81
CA VAL A 335 14.67 -19.45 -17.71
C VAL A 335 13.63 -19.62 -18.83
N GLU A 336 14.06 -19.90 -20.06
CA GLU A 336 13.16 -20.20 -21.19
C GLU A 336 12.33 -21.47 -20.94
N GLU A 337 12.94 -22.53 -20.41
CA GLU A 337 12.24 -23.78 -20.08
C GLU A 337 11.20 -23.57 -18.96
N LEU A 338 11.54 -22.80 -17.92
CA LEU A 338 10.62 -22.43 -16.84
C LEU A 338 9.48 -21.54 -17.35
N ALA A 339 9.78 -20.54 -18.19
CA ALA A 339 8.78 -19.67 -18.80
C ALA A 339 7.74 -20.47 -19.61
N GLN A 340 8.17 -21.51 -20.34
CA GLN A 340 7.24 -22.41 -21.05
C GLN A 340 6.33 -23.19 -20.08
N GLN A 341 6.84 -23.62 -18.92
CA GLN A 341 6.03 -24.30 -17.90
C GLN A 341 5.01 -23.36 -17.24
N LEU A 342 5.31 -22.07 -17.18
CA LEU A 342 4.42 -21.00 -16.73
C LEU A 342 3.48 -20.48 -17.82
N CYS A 343 3.45 -21.11 -19.01
CA CYS A 343 2.64 -20.65 -20.14
C CYS A 343 2.97 -19.23 -20.60
N TRP A 344 4.25 -18.85 -20.55
CA TRP A 344 4.73 -17.59 -21.08
C TRP A 344 5.28 -17.76 -22.49
N THR A 345 5.07 -16.75 -23.32
CA THR A 345 5.63 -16.68 -24.68
C THR A 345 6.74 -15.63 -24.71
N LEU A 346 7.90 -15.97 -25.27
CA LEU A 346 8.93 -14.98 -25.55
C LEU A 346 8.43 -14.11 -26.72
N LEU A 347 8.17 -12.84 -26.44
CA LEU A 347 7.55 -11.91 -27.38
C LEU A 347 8.63 -11.18 -28.19
N ALA A 348 9.68 -10.72 -27.51
CA ALA A 348 10.78 -10.02 -28.13
C ALA A 348 12.09 -10.25 -27.38
N GLN A 349 13.19 -10.25 -28.12
CA GLN A 349 14.55 -10.30 -27.59
C GLN A 349 15.42 -9.36 -28.43
N GLN A 350 16.02 -8.36 -27.78
CA GLN A 350 16.92 -7.41 -28.41
C GLN A 350 18.09 -7.12 -27.47
N ASP A 351 19.32 -7.33 -27.96
CA ASP A 351 20.54 -7.22 -27.16
C ASP A 351 20.47 -8.06 -25.87
N GLU A 352 20.43 -7.42 -24.70
CA GLU A 352 20.34 -8.04 -23.38
C GLU A 352 18.92 -7.92 -22.75
N LEU A 353 17.98 -7.34 -23.49
CA LEU A 353 16.58 -7.12 -23.10
C LEU A 353 15.70 -8.25 -23.64
N LEU A 354 14.99 -8.93 -22.74
CA LEU A 354 14.03 -9.98 -23.06
C LEU A 354 12.65 -9.60 -22.51
N ILE A 355 11.62 -9.84 -23.33
CA ILE A 355 10.23 -9.60 -22.94
C ILE A 355 9.44 -10.89 -23.13
N TRP A 356 8.92 -11.42 -22.03
CA TRP A 356 7.95 -12.51 -22.03
C TRP A 356 6.55 -11.98 -21.78
N GLN A 357 5.55 -12.63 -22.38
CA GLN A 357 4.16 -12.36 -22.13
C GLN A 357 3.49 -13.54 -21.45
N LYS A 358 2.80 -13.29 -20.33
CA LYS A 358 1.97 -14.27 -19.64
C LYS A 358 0.72 -14.58 -20.46
N THR A 359 0.34 -15.86 -20.57
CA THR A 359 -0.88 -16.26 -21.27
C THR A 359 -2.12 -15.52 -20.76
N ALA A 360 -2.99 -15.12 -21.69
CA ALA A 360 -4.35 -14.68 -21.39
C ALA A 360 -5.31 -15.86 -21.25
N ASP A 361 -5.01 -17.00 -21.90
CA ASP A 361 -5.82 -18.21 -21.86
C ASP A 361 -5.42 -19.10 -20.68
N VAL A 362 -6.34 -19.24 -19.72
CA VAL A 362 -6.19 -20.10 -18.54
C VAL A 362 -6.08 -21.59 -18.92
N ASN A 363 -6.66 -22.00 -20.05
CA ASN A 363 -6.62 -23.40 -20.49
C ASN A 363 -5.22 -23.85 -20.91
N CYS A 364 -4.27 -22.91 -21.09
CA CYS A 364 -2.88 -23.25 -21.30
C CYS A 364 -2.35 -24.14 -20.16
N TYR A 365 -2.70 -23.87 -18.90
CA TYR A 365 -2.18 -24.64 -17.77
C TYR A 365 -2.64 -26.09 -17.74
N ALA A 366 -3.82 -26.39 -18.31
CA ALA A 366 -4.35 -27.75 -18.43
C ALA A 366 -3.75 -28.52 -19.62
N SER A 367 -3.27 -27.81 -20.64
CA SER A 367 -2.71 -28.39 -21.88
C SER A 367 -1.18 -28.48 -21.87
N ARG A 368 -0.54 -28.20 -20.73
CA ARG A 368 0.92 -28.26 -20.58
C ARG A 368 1.45 -29.67 -20.82
N LYS A 369 2.53 -29.77 -21.59
CA LYS A 369 3.19 -31.06 -21.89
C LYS A 369 3.85 -31.67 -20.65
N LYS A 370 4.31 -30.83 -19.71
CA LYS A 370 4.91 -31.21 -18.44
C LYS A 370 4.22 -30.45 -17.31
N HIS A 371 3.93 -31.14 -16.22
CA HIS A 371 3.21 -30.61 -15.06
C HIS A 371 4.15 -30.40 -13.86
N ASP A 372 5.41 -30.04 -14.14
CA ASP A 372 6.47 -29.96 -13.14
C ASP A 372 6.17 -28.88 -12.08
N ILE A 373 5.57 -27.75 -12.49
CA ILE A 373 5.03 -26.73 -11.56
C ILE A 373 3.50 -26.94 -11.40
N PRO A 374 3.03 -27.37 -10.21
CA PRO A 374 1.62 -27.65 -9.98
C PRO A 374 0.78 -26.37 -9.84
N LEU A 375 -0.54 -26.52 -9.96
CA LEU A 375 -1.49 -25.47 -9.54
C LEU A 375 -1.66 -25.54 -8.02
N CYS A 376 -1.73 -24.38 -7.36
CA CYS A 376 -2.02 -24.34 -5.93
C CYS A 376 -3.42 -24.89 -5.65
N LYS A 377 -3.59 -25.62 -4.54
CA LYS A 377 -4.93 -26.00 -4.07
C LYS A 377 -5.68 -24.74 -3.67
N GLU A 378 -6.96 -24.67 -4.05
CA GLU A 378 -7.88 -23.63 -3.55
C GLU A 378 -8.08 -23.86 -2.06
N PHE A 379 -7.31 -23.12 -1.25
CA PHE A 379 -7.69 -22.89 0.12
C PHE A 379 -8.53 -21.63 0.17
N ASP A 380 -9.53 -21.60 1.05
CA ASP A 380 -10.19 -20.35 1.43
C ASP A 380 -9.11 -19.30 1.66
N ASP A 381 -9.35 -18.09 1.16
CA ASP A 381 -8.45 -16.95 1.17
C ASP A 381 -8.33 -16.38 2.61
N VAL A 382 -8.09 -17.27 3.59
CA VAL A 382 -7.79 -16.95 4.98
C VAL A 382 -6.50 -16.15 4.94
N GLN A 383 -6.67 -14.86 5.15
CA GLN A 383 -5.70 -13.79 5.00
C GLN A 383 -4.48 -14.05 5.90
N SER A 384 -3.51 -14.81 5.38
CA SER A 384 -2.22 -14.90 6.03
C SER A 384 -1.38 -13.75 5.49
N TYR A 385 -1.25 -12.75 6.35
CA TYR A 385 -0.28 -11.67 6.25
C TYR A 385 1.13 -12.28 6.27
N TYR A 386 2.00 -11.91 5.31
CA TYR A 386 3.36 -12.47 5.12
C TYR A 386 3.44 -13.99 4.91
N ARG A 387 2.98 -14.48 3.75
CA ARG A 387 3.09 -15.91 3.37
C ARG A 387 4.50 -16.30 2.90
N PRO A 388 4.93 -17.55 3.16
CA PRO A 388 6.10 -18.11 2.51
C PRO A 388 5.89 -18.23 1.00
N LEU A 389 6.98 -18.26 0.24
CA LEU A 389 6.90 -18.57 -1.19
C LEU A 389 6.34 -19.97 -1.40
N GLU A 390 5.42 -20.09 -2.36
CA GLU A 390 4.79 -21.35 -2.72
C GLU A 390 5.24 -21.78 -4.13
N PRO A 391 5.74 -23.02 -4.31
CA PRO A 391 6.19 -23.51 -5.62
C PRO A 391 5.00 -23.99 -6.48
N CYS A 392 3.95 -23.18 -6.57
CA CYS A 392 2.74 -23.50 -7.33
C CYS A 392 2.10 -22.25 -7.95
N ILE A 393 1.39 -22.42 -9.06
CA ILE A 393 0.73 -21.33 -9.79
C ILE A 393 -0.60 -20.99 -9.12
N ARG A 394 -0.83 -19.71 -8.83
CA ARG A 394 -2.04 -19.18 -8.15
C ARG A 394 -2.80 -18.20 -9.04
N GLY A 395 -4.10 -18.06 -8.78
CA GLY A 395 -4.96 -17.05 -9.41
C GLY A 395 -5.69 -17.53 -10.67
N THR A 396 -5.45 -18.77 -11.12
CA THR A 396 -6.07 -19.35 -12.33
C THR A 396 -7.60 -19.47 -12.23
N SER A 397 -8.15 -19.70 -11.05
CA SER A 397 -9.60 -19.76 -10.80
C SER A 397 -10.20 -18.42 -10.38
N SER A 398 -9.39 -17.35 -10.30
CA SER A 398 -9.87 -16.05 -9.88
C SER A 398 -10.79 -15.42 -10.93
N LYS A 399 -11.91 -14.84 -10.48
CA LYS A 399 -12.77 -13.99 -11.33
C LYS A 399 -12.04 -12.76 -11.89
N ARG A 400 -10.88 -12.42 -11.32
CA ARG A 400 -9.98 -11.34 -11.78
C ARG A 400 -9.09 -11.74 -12.96
N TRP A 401 -9.14 -12.99 -13.42
CA TRP A 401 -8.41 -13.46 -14.60
C TRP A 401 -8.95 -12.81 -15.88
N ILE A 402 -8.57 -11.55 -16.09
CA ILE A 402 -8.99 -10.71 -17.21
C ILE A 402 -7.71 -10.17 -17.85
N ALA A 403 -7.53 -10.45 -19.14
CA ALA A 403 -6.39 -9.98 -19.91
C ALA A 403 -6.26 -8.45 -19.87
N ILE A 404 -5.03 -7.94 -19.77
CA ILE A 404 -4.79 -6.49 -19.65
C ILE A 404 -5.37 -5.69 -20.83
N GLN A 405 -5.44 -6.27 -22.03
CA GLN A 405 -6.00 -5.63 -23.23
C GLN A 405 -7.53 -5.49 -23.17
N ASN A 406 -8.21 -6.40 -22.46
CA ASN A 406 -9.67 -6.41 -22.33
C ASN A 406 -10.16 -5.52 -21.19
N ARG A 407 -9.26 -5.01 -20.35
CA ARG A 407 -9.58 -4.08 -19.25
C ARG A 407 -9.76 -2.68 -19.82
N SER A 408 -10.95 -2.37 -20.33
CA SER A 408 -11.24 -1.01 -20.80
C SER A 408 -11.14 0.00 -19.66
N SER A 409 -10.83 1.26 -19.99
CA SER A 409 -10.67 2.36 -19.04
C SER A 409 -11.94 2.71 -18.25
N GLY A 410 -13.11 2.15 -18.61
CA GLY A 410 -14.39 2.45 -17.97
C GLY A 410 -15.40 1.31 -17.85
N SER A 411 -15.20 0.12 -18.45
CA SER A 411 -16.20 -0.97 -18.45
C SER A 411 -16.05 -2.01 -17.34
N ASP A 412 -15.02 -1.93 -16.50
CA ASP A 412 -14.86 -2.77 -15.29
C ASP A 412 -15.78 -2.34 -14.14
N LEU A 413 -16.72 -1.42 -14.40
CA LEU A 413 -17.88 -1.09 -13.56
C LEU A 413 -18.80 -2.29 -13.26
N ARG A 414 -18.62 -3.45 -13.92
CA ARG A 414 -19.48 -4.63 -13.74
C ARG A 414 -19.20 -5.43 -12.46
N VAL A 415 -18.09 -5.17 -11.76
CA VAL A 415 -17.72 -5.78 -10.47
C VAL A 415 -17.42 -4.70 -9.43
N GLN A 416 -18.17 -3.60 -9.42
CA GLN A 416 -18.08 -2.62 -8.34
C GLN A 416 -19.21 -2.91 -7.35
N SER A 417 -18.84 -3.24 -6.10
CA SER A 417 -19.80 -3.25 -5.00
C SER A 417 -20.46 -1.87 -4.92
N GLU A 418 -21.76 -1.80 -4.64
CA GLU A 418 -22.45 -0.54 -4.32
C GLU A 418 -21.68 0.26 -3.26
N ASP A 419 -21.01 -0.44 -2.34
CA ASP A 419 -20.14 0.13 -1.31
C ASP A 419 -19.01 1.01 -1.86
N TYR A 420 -18.46 0.70 -3.04
CA TYR A 420 -17.40 1.51 -3.63
C TYR A 420 -17.93 2.86 -4.10
N PHE A 421 -19.09 2.91 -4.74
CA PHE A 421 -19.66 4.18 -5.20
C PHE A 421 -19.99 5.08 -4.01
N VAL A 422 -20.49 4.48 -2.93
CA VAL A 422 -20.72 5.19 -1.67
C VAL A 422 -19.41 5.74 -1.09
N ASP A 423 -18.33 4.94 -1.06
CA ASP A 423 -16.99 5.38 -0.61
C ASP A 423 -16.46 6.53 -1.48
N LEU A 424 -16.54 6.42 -2.80
CA LEU A 424 -16.07 7.45 -3.73
C LEU A 424 -16.83 8.78 -3.54
N GLU A 425 -18.16 8.74 -3.49
CA GLU A 425 -18.98 9.94 -3.38
C GLU A 425 -18.77 10.63 -2.02
N PHE A 426 -18.61 9.84 -0.96
CA PHE A 426 -18.20 10.33 0.34
C PHE A 426 -16.87 11.10 0.25
N TRP A 427 -15.84 10.51 -0.36
CA TRP A 427 -14.52 11.15 -0.47
C TRP A 427 -14.51 12.38 -1.39
N ARG A 428 -15.28 12.39 -2.48
CA ARG A 428 -15.45 13.59 -3.33
C ARG A 428 -15.99 14.77 -2.54
N SER A 429 -17.00 14.53 -1.69
CA SER A 429 -17.59 15.58 -0.87
C SER A 429 -16.66 16.06 0.25
N THR A 430 -15.85 15.14 0.79
CA THR A 430 -15.02 15.37 1.98
C THR A 430 -13.64 15.93 1.65
N LEU A 431 -13.08 15.62 0.48
CA LEU A 431 -11.71 15.98 0.12
C LEU A 431 -11.48 17.49 0.09
N LYS A 432 -12.42 18.27 -0.45
CA LYS A 432 -12.32 19.74 -0.49
C LYS A 432 -12.13 20.33 0.91
N ASN A 433 -12.82 19.72 1.87
CA ASN A 433 -12.80 20.11 3.26
C ASN A 433 -11.51 19.66 3.92
N TYR A 434 -10.99 18.47 3.64
CA TYR A 434 -9.71 18.02 4.19
C TYR A 434 -8.55 18.86 3.64
N TRP A 435 -8.58 19.16 2.35
CA TRP A 435 -7.53 19.90 1.68
C TRP A 435 -7.43 21.35 2.17
N SER A 436 -8.54 21.98 2.55
CA SER A 436 -8.54 23.33 3.13
C SER A 436 -7.97 23.38 4.56
N LEU A 437 -7.97 22.25 5.28
CA LEU A 437 -7.39 22.16 6.63
C LEU A 437 -5.86 22.06 6.64
N LEU A 438 -5.25 21.67 5.51
CA LEU A 438 -3.80 21.52 5.35
C LEU A 438 -3.08 22.88 5.22
N THR A 439 -3.55 23.90 5.94
CA THR A 439 -2.96 25.24 5.92
C THR A 439 -2.28 25.52 7.27
N PRO A 440 -1.04 26.04 7.30
CA PRO A 440 -0.40 26.47 8.54
C PRO A 440 -1.25 27.46 9.36
N LEU A 441 -2.21 28.13 8.71
CA LEU A 441 -3.13 29.05 9.36
C LEU A 441 -4.02 28.40 10.42
N ILE A 442 -4.27 27.08 10.35
CA ILE A 442 -5.04 26.38 11.38
C ILE A 442 -4.33 26.38 12.75
N PHE A 443 -3.00 26.56 12.73
CA PHE A 443 -2.16 26.69 13.92
C PHE A 443 -1.75 28.14 14.22
N SER A 444 -2.17 29.11 13.40
CA SER A 444 -1.84 30.53 13.59
C SER A 444 -2.84 31.24 14.51
N ASP A 445 -2.35 31.95 15.52
CA ASP A 445 -3.15 32.73 16.46
C ASP A 445 -3.66 34.07 15.89
N HIS A 446 -3.30 34.45 14.65
CA HIS A 446 -3.67 35.74 14.08
C HIS A 446 -5.13 35.76 13.54
N PRO A 447 -6.03 36.62 14.05
CA PRO A 447 -7.41 36.70 13.58
C PRO A 447 -7.48 37.16 12.11
N LYS A 448 -8.24 36.41 11.30
CA LYS A 448 -8.43 36.68 9.87
C LYS A 448 -9.24 37.97 9.68
N ARG A 449 -8.95 38.76 8.64
CA ARG A 449 -9.87 39.83 8.21
C ARG A 449 -11.08 39.19 7.49
N PRO A 450 -12.31 39.66 7.73
CA PRO A 450 -13.48 39.19 6.98
C PRO A 450 -13.29 39.45 5.47
N GLY A 451 -13.41 38.41 4.64
CA GLY A 451 -13.34 38.51 3.18
C GLY A 451 -12.10 37.93 2.51
N ASP A 452 -11.05 37.57 3.26
CA ASP A 452 -9.88 36.88 2.69
C ASP A 452 -10.21 35.38 2.50
N GLU A 453 -9.99 34.83 1.30
CA GLU A 453 -9.97 33.37 1.10
C GLU A 453 -8.74 32.78 1.80
N ASP A 454 -8.83 31.53 2.29
CA ASP A 454 -7.64 30.89 2.87
C ASP A 454 -6.60 30.66 1.79
N PRO A 455 -5.32 31.05 2.00
CA PRO A 455 -4.25 30.58 1.15
C PRO A 455 -4.30 29.05 1.15
N LEU A 456 -4.47 28.50 -0.05
CA LEU A 456 -4.33 27.08 -0.28
C LEU A 456 -2.95 26.64 0.23
N PRO A 457 -2.81 25.38 0.71
CA PRO A 457 -1.48 24.83 0.98
C PRO A 457 -0.55 25.14 -0.21
N PRO A 458 0.73 25.47 0.06
CA PRO A 458 1.70 25.69 -1.01
C PRO A 458 1.60 24.55 -2.04
N PHE A 459 1.54 24.91 -3.31
CA PHE A 459 1.41 23.93 -4.39
C PHE A 459 2.52 22.87 -4.25
N ASN A 460 2.16 21.59 -4.34
CA ASN A 460 3.09 20.45 -4.22
C ASN A 460 3.82 20.31 -2.86
N MET A 461 3.25 20.81 -1.76
CA MET A 461 3.76 20.57 -0.41
C MET A 461 3.65 19.11 0.03
N ILE A 462 2.58 18.43 -0.41
CA ILE A 462 2.30 17.02 -0.10
C ILE A 462 2.54 16.23 -1.38
N ARG A 463 3.29 15.12 -1.31
CA ARG A 463 3.52 14.20 -2.43
C ARG A 463 3.26 12.73 -2.06
N ASN A 464 3.78 12.30 -0.91
CA ASN A 464 3.69 10.93 -0.41
C ASN A 464 2.58 10.87 0.65
N VAL A 465 1.40 10.36 0.29
CA VAL A 465 0.27 10.18 1.21
C VAL A 465 0.17 8.72 1.59
N MET A 466 -0.18 8.43 2.84
CA MET A 466 -0.58 7.10 3.28
C MET A 466 -2.01 7.15 3.81
N ASP A 467 -2.89 6.36 3.21
CA ASP A 467 -4.22 6.07 3.75
C ASP A 467 -4.14 4.77 4.55
N MET A 468 -4.07 4.90 5.87
CA MET A 468 -3.74 3.81 6.79
C MET A 468 -4.89 2.81 6.97
N ASN A 469 -6.14 3.21 6.66
CA ASN A 469 -7.31 2.34 6.73
C ASN A 469 -8.18 2.54 5.50
N THR A 470 -7.62 2.13 4.37
CA THR A 470 -8.31 2.27 3.09
C THR A 470 -9.39 1.20 2.97
N LYS A 471 -10.58 1.60 2.54
CA LYS A 471 -11.63 0.65 2.16
C LYS A 471 -11.46 0.27 0.71
N TYR A 472 -11.86 1.11 -0.24
CA TYR A 472 -11.80 0.80 -1.67
C TYR A 472 -10.91 1.77 -2.46
N GLY A 473 -10.05 2.52 -1.77
CA GLY A 473 -9.19 3.55 -2.34
C GLY A 473 -9.92 4.85 -2.69
N GLY A 474 -11.07 5.15 -2.08
CA GLY A 474 -11.87 6.33 -2.41
C GLY A 474 -11.15 7.67 -2.20
N LEU A 475 -10.32 7.80 -1.16
CA LEU A 475 -9.48 9.01 -0.96
C LEU A 475 -8.52 9.20 -2.14
N ASN A 476 -7.87 8.12 -2.60
CA ASN A 476 -6.96 8.17 -3.74
C ASN A 476 -7.69 8.54 -5.03
N SER A 477 -8.86 7.93 -5.29
CA SER A 477 -9.70 8.31 -6.42
C SER A 477 -10.07 9.80 -6.40
N ALA A 478 -10.50 10.32 -5.25
CA ALA A 478 -10.87 11.73 -5.11
C ALA A 478 -9.67 12.66 -5.35
N LEU A 479 -8.48 12.32 -4.83
CA LEU A 479 -7.25 13.09 -5.05
C LEU A 479 -6.85 13.12 -6.53
N LEU A 480 -7.00 12.00 -7.22
CA LEU A 480 -6.74 11.89 -8.66
C LEU A 480 -7.73 12.72 -9.49
N GLU A 481 -9.03 12.66 -9.18
CA GLU A 481 -10.07 13.43 -9.87
C GLU A 481 -9.88 14.95 -9.69
N GLU A 482 -9.46 15.39 -8.50
CA GLU A 482 -9.10 16.78 -8.20
C GLU A 482 -7.69 17.17 -8.69
N LYS A 483 -7.05 16.30 -9.49
CA LYS A 483 -5.73 16.50 -10.13
C LYS A 483 -4.64 16.92 -9.16
N LYS A 484 -4.64 16.34 -7.96
CA LYS A 484 -3.56 16.55 -6.99
C LYS A 484 -2.33 15.75 -7.42
N SER A 485 -1.17 16.40 -7.43
CA SER A 485 0.13 15.77 -7.75
C SER A 485 0.65 14.93 -6.58
N VAL A 486 -0.11 13.92 -6.16
CA VAL A 486 0.21 13.04 -5.04
C VAL A 486 0.06 11.58 -5.45
N TRP A 487 0.79 10.70 -4.77
CA TRP A 487 0.49 9.27 -4.78
C TRP A 487 0.10 8.82 -3.39
N VAL A 488 -0.77 7.81 -3.32
CA VAL A 488 -1.30 7.29 -2.06
C VAL A 488 -0.87 5.84 -1.89
N MET A 489 -0.21 5.54 -0.78
CA MET A 489 -0.09 4.17 -0.26
C MET A 489 -1.43 3.80 0.40
N ASN A 490 -2.22 2.97 -0.27
CA ASN A 490 -3.52 2.52 0.23
C ASN A 490 -3.29 1.27 1.10
N VAL A 491 -3.46 1.38 2.42
CA VAL A 491 -3.21 0.29 3.37
C VAL A 491 -4.53 -0.32 3.82
N VAL A 492 -4.70 -1.61 3.52
CA VAL A 492 -5.84 -2.41 3.99
C VAL A 492 -5.43 -3.16 5.26
N PRO A 493 -6.09 -2.97 6.41
CA PRO A 493 -5.74 -3.70 7.62
C PRO A 493 -5.88 -5.22 7.44
N ALA A 494 -4.96 -6.00 8.01
CA ALA A 494 -4.91 -7.45 7.84
C ALA A 494 -6.11 -8.20 8.46
N THR A 495 -6.82 -7.56 9.39
CA THR A 495 -7.95 -8.14 10.13
C THR A 495 -9.31 -7.86 9.50
N VAL A 496 -9.37 -7.09 8.40
CA VAL A 496 -10.63 -6.75 7.70
C VAL A 496 -10.70 -7.41 6.33
N SER A 497 -11.87 -7.39 5.68
CA SER A 497 -12.04 -7.96 4.34
C SER A 497 -11.05 -7.34 3.34
N ASN A 498 -10.37 -8.21 2.58
CA ASN A 498 -9.25 -7.78 1.74
C ASN A 498 -9.76 -7.15 0.43
N SER A 499 -9.86 -5.84 0.43
CA SER A 499 -10.19 -5.02 -0.74
C SER A 499 -8.99 -4.64 -1.61
N LEU A 500 -7.76 -4.97 -1.18
CA LEU A 500 -6.53 -4.60 -1.89
C LEU A 500 -6.51 -5.05 -3.36
N PRO A 501 -6.97 -6.27 -3.71
CA PRO A 501 -7.09 -6.67 -5.11
C PRO A 501 -7.84 -5.62 -5.95
N LEU A 502 -8.98 -5.13 -5.48
CA LEU A 502 -9.82 -4.15 -6.19
C LEU A 502 -9.12 -2.79 -6.34
N ILE A 503 -8.34 -2.39 -5.35
CA ILE A 503 -7.55 -1.15 -5.36
C ILE A 503 -6.48 -1.24 -6.45
N LEU A 504 -5.73 -2.34 -6.51
CA LEU A 504 -4.68 -2.55 -7.52
C LEU A 504 -5.25 -2.72 -8.95
N ASP A 505 -6.48 -3.23 -9.09
CA ASP A 505 -7.17 -3.32 -10.39
C ASP A 505 -7.49 -1.94 -10.98
N LYS A 506 -7.72 -0.93 -10.14
CA LYS A 506 -7.90 0.47 -10.54
C LYS A 506 -6.59 1.16 -10.93
N GLY A 507 -5.45 0.52 -10.70
CA GLY A 507 -4.13 1.07 -10.96
C GLY A 507 -3.54 1.89 -9.80
N PHE A 508 -4.12 1.77 -8.60
CA PHE A 508 -3.57 2.37 -7.39
C PHE A 508 -2.52 1.48 -6.74
N VAL A 509 -1.71 2.07 -5.86
CA VAL A 509 -0.68 1.36 -5.06
C VAL A 509 -1.26 1.05 -3.69
N GLY A 510 -1.01 -0.15 -3.18
CA GLY A 510 -1.44 -0.50 -1.83
C GLY A 510 -0.81 -1.79 -1.32
N VAL A 511 -0.99 -2.01 -0.01
CA VAL A 511 -0.50 -3.18 0.72
C VAL A 511 -1.50 -3.61 1.78
N VAL A 512 -1.44 -4.88 2.19
CA VAL A 512 -2.09 -5.35 3.42
C VAL A 512 -1.11 -5.16 4.58
N HIS A 513 -1.59 -4.67 5.71
CA HIS A 513 -0.74 -4.46 6.88
C HIS A 513 -1.47 -4.74 8.20
N ASP A 514 -0.75 -5.31 9.16
CA ASP A 514 -1.18 -5.40 10.54
C ASP A 514 -0.57 -4.25 11.35
N TRP A 515 -1.42 -3.29 11.74
CA TRP A 515 -1.05 -2.10 12.50
C TRP A 515 -0.70 -2.37 13.97
N CYS A 516 -0.81 -3.63 14.42
CA CYS A 516 -0.25 -4.07 15.70
C CYS A 516 1.29 -4.25 15.62
N GLU A 517 1.82 -4.31 14.39
CA GLU A 517 3.25 -4.33 14.09
C GLU A 517 3.71 -3.01 13.42
N PRO A 518 5.03 -2.73 13.41
CA PRO A 518 5.56 -1.58 12.67
C PRO A 518 5.47 -1.74 11.15
N PHE A 519 5.23 -0.63 10.44
CA PHE A 519 5.10 -0.60 8.99
C PHE A 519 6.47 -0.78 8.30
N PRO A 520 6.57 -1.62 7.26
CA PRO A 520 7.84 -1.97 6.59
C PRO A 520 8.34 -0.84 5.67
N THR A 521 8.70 0.31 6.24
CA THR A 521 9.22 1.48 5.51
C THR A 521 10.30 2.22 6.29
N TYR A 522 11.10 3.03 5.59
CA TYR A 522 12.11 3.88 6.21
C TYR A 522 11.47 5.04 6.99
N PRO A 523 12.13 5.55 8.06
CA PRO A 523 11.64 6.74 8.76
C PRO A 523 11.52 7.96 7.84
N ARG A 524 10.60 8.88 8.16
CA ARG A 524 10.41 10.17 7.46
C ARG A 524 10.14 10.00 5.96
N THR A 525 9.18 9.13 5.64
CA THR A 525 8.81 8.75 4.27
C THR A 525 7.56 9.46 3.76
N TYR A 526 6.59 9.77 4.64
CA TYR A 526 5.29 10.30 4.23
C TYR A 526 5.13 11.76 4.65
N ASP A 527 4.50 12.56 3.78
CA ASP A 527 4.18 13.96 4.06
C ASP A 527 2.81 14.09 4.73
N MET A 528 1.93 13.12 4.50
CA MET A 528 0.60 13.07 5.09
C MET A 528 0.20 11.64 5.45
N LEU A 529 -0.26 11.46 6.68
CA LEU A 529 -0.94 10.24 7.13
C LEU A 529 -2.43 10.53 7.29
N HIS A 530 -3.25 9.64 6.76
CA HIS A 530 -4.69 9.69 6.89
C HIS A 530 -5.20 8.38 7.50
N ALA A 531 -6.13 8.47 8.45
CA ALA A 531 -6.85 7.29 8.92
C ALA A 531 -8.29 7.63 9.34
N SER A 532 -9.26 6.88 8.81
CA SER A 532 -10.67 6.99 9.21
C SER A 532 -11.11 5.68 9.87
N GLY A 533 -11.56 5.75 11.13
CA GLY A 533 -12.03 4.62 11.93
C GLY A 533 -10.94 3.61 12.35
N LEU A 534 -9.67 3.88 12.09
CA LEU A 534 -8.56 2.97 12.40
C LEU A 534 -8.35 2.80 13.91
N LEU A 535 -8.49 3.87 14.68
CA LEU A 535 -8.16 3.84 16.11
C LEU A 535 -9.20 3.04 16.90
N SER A 536 -10.49 3.20 16.56
CA SER A 536 -11.56 2.33 17.07
C SER A 536 -11.29 0.86 16.76
N HIS A 537 -10.92 0.56 15.50
CA HIS A 537 -10.60 -0.79 15.05
C HIS A 537 -9.45 -1.43 15.83
N LEU A 538 -8.36 -0.67 16.07
CA LEU A 538 -7.22 -1.19 16.84
C LEU A 538 -7.51 -1.36 18.33
N THR A 539 -8.43 -0.55 18.86
CA THR A 539 -8.87 -0.69 20.25
C THR A 539 -9.62 -2.00 20.46
N SER A 540 -10.45 -2.44 19.49
CA SER A 540 -11.10 -3.76 19.55
C SER A 540 -10.11 -4.92 19.44
N GLU A 541 -9.04 -4.76 18.65
CA GLU A 541 -7.98 -5.77 18.48
C GLU A 541 -6.95 -5.79 19.63
N ARG A 542 -7.13 -4.96 20.66
CA ARG A 542 -6.22 -4.80 21.82
C ARG A 542 -4.80 -4.38 21.44
N CYS A 543 -4.65 -3.65 20.34
CA CYS A 543 -3.35 -3.16 19.89
C CYS A 543 -3.01 -1.82 20.54
N SER A 544 -1.71 -1.58 20.75
CA SER A 544 -1.27 -0.41 21.51
C SER A 544 -1.33 0.86 20.66
N MET A 545 -2.29 1.75 20.95
CA MET A 545 -2.34 3.08 20.32
C MET A 545 -1.04 3.88 20.53
N VAL A 546 -0.37 3.68 21.66
CA VAL A 546 0.95 4.30 21.91
C VAL A 546 1.97 3.86 20.86
N ASN A 547 2.06 2.57 20.57
CA ASN A 547 2.98 2.05 19.56
C ASN A 547 2.61 2.56 18.16
N LEU A 548 1.33 2.67 17.84
CA LEU A 548 0.86 3.26 16.58
C LEU A 548 1.33 4.72 16.44
N PHE A 549 1.15 5.56 17.46
CA PHE A 549 1.57 6.96 17.42
C PHE A 549 3.10 7.11 17.29
N LEU A 550 3.88 6.25 17.94
CA LEU A 550 5.33 6.21 17.76
C LEU A 550 5.73 5.77 16.34
N GLU A 551 5.00 4.82 15.75
CA GLU A 551 5.23 4.38 14.38
C GLU A 551 4.84 5.45 13.36
N MET A 552 3.69 6.10 13.56
CA MET A 552 3.27 7.26 12.76
C MET A 552 4.31 8.38 12.84
N ASP A 553 4.83 8.68 14.03
CA ASP A 553 5.91 9.67 14.19
C ASP A 553 7.17 9.26 13.45
N ARG A 554 7.56 7.99 13.51
CA ARG A 554 8.74 7.48 12.80
C ARG A 554 8.61 7.66 11.28
N ILE A 555 7.48 7.31 10.69
CA ILE A 555 7.29 7.31 9.23
C ILE A 555 6.89 8.68 8.66
N LEU A 556 6.34 9.58 9.48
CA LEU A 556 5.97 10.94 9.08
C LEU A 556 7.20 11.86 9.02
N ARG A 557 7.30 12.67 7.96
CA ARG A 557 8.35 13.69 7.83
C ARG A 557 8.14 14.82 8.84
N PRO A 558 9.22 15.51 9.27
CA PRO A 558 9.09 16.83 9.89
C PRO A 558 8.23 17.75 9.01
N GLU A 559 7.36 18.54 9.63
CA GLU A 559 6.32 19.38 9.02
C GLU A 559 5.18 18.62 8.33
N GLY A 560 5.19 17.28 8.42
CA GLY A 560 4.14 16.42 7.89
C GLY A 560 2.83 16.53 8.65
N TRP A 561 1.76 16.15 7.95
CA TRP A 561 0.38 16.29 8.40
C TRP A 561 -0.22 14.94 8.77
N VAL A 562 -1.14 14.97 9.74
CA VAL A 562 -1.94 13.80 10.12
C VAL A 562 -3.40 14.22 10.17
N ILE A 563 -4.27 13.44 9.55
CA ILE A 563 -5.72 13.59 9.67
C ILE A 563 -6.31 12.28 10.17
N LEU A 564 -6.91 12.31 11.35
CA LEU A 564 -7.58 11.17 11.96
C LEU A 564 -9.07 11.49 12.11
N SER A 565 -9.92 10.58 11.66
CA SER A 565 -11.37 10.69 11.83
C SER A 565 -11.86 9.48 12.61
N ASP A 566 -12.38 9.67 13.82
CA ASP A 566 -12.84 8.57 14.68
C ASP A 566 -13.90 9.07 15.68
N ASN A 567 -14.40 8.20 16.55
CA ASN A 567 -15.36 8.59 17.58
C ASN A 567 -14.75 9.58 18.59
N MET A 568 -15.60 10.39 19.22
CA MET A 568 -15.17 11.46 20.14
C MET A 568 -14.22 10.97 21.25
N GLN A 569 -14.53 9.86 21.91
CA GLN A 569 -13.72 9.36 23.04
C GLN A 569 -12.32 8.94 22.60
N ILE A 570 -12.23 8.28 21.43
CA ILE A 570 -10.97 7.83 20.84
C ILE A 570 -10.15 9.03 20.35
N ILE A 571 -10.79 10.04 19.76
CA ILE A 571 -10.12 11.26 19.32
C ILE A 571 -9.54 12.06 20.49
N GLU A 572 -10.22 12.12 21.63
CA GLU A 572 -9.67 12.74 22.83
C GLU A 572 -8.43 11.99 23.36
N MET A 573 -8.45 10.66 23.37
CA MET A 573 -7.27 9.86 23.70
C MET A 573 -6.14 10.09 22.68
N ALA A 574 -6.46 10.12 21.39
CA ALA A 574 -5.52 10.42 20.31
C ALA A 574 -4.89 11.80 20.48
N ARG A 575 -5.66 12.82 20.90
CA ARG A 575 -5.15 14.16 21.21
C ARG A 575 -4.11 14.12 22.33
N THR A 576 -4.32 13.33 23.39
CA THR A 576 -3.32 13.18 24.46
C THR A 576 -2.03 12.51 23.98
N LEU A 577 -2.13 11.49 23.12
CA LEU A 577 -0.97 10.82 22.52
C LEU A 577 -0.22 11.74 21.55
N ALA A 578 -0.93 12.51 20.73
CA ALA A 578 -0.36 13.52 19.85
C ALA A 578 0.52 14.52 20.64
N ALA A 579 0.06 14.97 21.80
CA ALA A 579 0.85 15.83 22.68
C ALA A 579 2.11 15.13 23.23
N GLN A 580 2.01 13.84 23.63
CA GLN A 580 3.16 13.07 24.12
C GLN A 580 4.24 12.85 23.05
N VAL A 581 3.85 12.71 21.77
CA VAL A 581 4.78 12.65 20.63
C VAL A 581 5.18 14.02 20.09
N ARG A 582 4.82 15.10 20.79
CA ARG A 582 5.14 16.51 20.48
C ARG A 582 4.53 17.05 19.19
N TRP A 583 3.38 16.54 18.76
CA TRP A 583 2.66 17.12 17.64
C TRP A 583 1.76 18.27 18.08
N GLU A 584 1.56 19.22 17.17
CA GLU A 584 0.52 20.22 17.32
C GLU A 584 -0.79 19.63 16.81
N ALA A 585 -1.83 19.60 17.65
CA ALA A 585 -3.10 18.95 17.32
C ALA A 585 -4.31 19.89 17.50
N ARG A 586 -5.35 19.71 16.68
CA ARG A 586 -6.61 20.46 16.70
C ARG A 586 -7.78 19.53 16.47
N ILE A 587 -8.81 19.62 17.31
CA ILE A 587 -10.06 18.89 17.12
C ILE A 587 -11.01 19.76 16.29
N ILE A 588 -11.62 19.14 15.27
CA ILE A 588 -12.56 19.78 14.38
C ILE A 588 -13.90 19.05 14.49
N ASN A 589 -14.89 19.79 14.95
CA ASN A 589 -16.27 19.33 15.01
C ASN A 589 -16.90 19.35 13.62
N LEU A 590 -17.43 18.20 13.23
CA LEU A 590 -18.11 18.00 11.96
C LEU A 590 -19.59 18.31 12.17
N GLN A 591 -20.20 19.18 11.34
CA GLN A 591 -21.50 19.83 11.65
C GLN A 591 -22.74 18.92 11.59
N ASN A 592 -22.61 17.59 11.62
CA ASN A 592 -23.69 16.69 11.19
C ASN A 592 -24.33 15.80 12.27
N GLY A 593 -24.11 16.07 13.56
CA GLY A 593 -24.74 15.28 14.63
C GLY A 593 -24.31 13.81 14.67
N SER A 594 -23.19 13.46 14.01
CA SER A 594 -22.49 12.20 14.23
C SER A 594 -21.51 12.36 15.39
N ASP A 595 -21.30 11.30 16.17
CA ASP A 595 -20.27 11.25 17.23
C ASP A 595 -18.83 11.19 16.69
N GLN A 596 -18.63 11.47 15.40
CA GLN A 596 -17.33 11.45 14.73
C GLN A 596 -16.67 12.83 14.80
N LEU A 597 -15.42 12.83 15.25
CA LEU A 597 -14.56 14.01 15.31
C LEU A 597 -13.36 13.82 14.39
N LEU A 598 -12.81 14.95 13.95
CA LEU A 598 -11.61 14.98 13.14
C LEU A 598 -10.46 15.61 13.95
N LEU A 599 -9.35 14.91 14.07
CA LEU A 599 -8.12 15.41 14.67
C LEU A 599 -7.12 15.72 13.55
N VAL A 600 -6.79 17.00 13.40
CA VAL A 600 -5.71 17.44 12.52
C VAL A 600 -4.46 17.63 13.36
N CYS A 601 -3.35 17.02 12.95
CA CYS A 601 -2.06 17.25 13.58
C CYS A 601 -1.00 17.68 12.57
N GLN A 602 -0.02 18.43 13.06
CA GLN A 602 1.22 18.73 12.36
C GLN A 602 2.42 18.35 13.23
N LYS A 603 3.38 17.64 12.63
CA LYS A 603 4.64 17.30 13.28
C LYS A 603 5.60 18.48 13.16
N PRO A 604 6.05 19.10 14.27
CA PRO A 604 6.95 20.23 14.20
C PRO A 604 8.36 19.81 13.75
N PHE A 605 9.08 20.72 13.08
CA PHE A 605 10.50 20.52 12.78
C PHE A 605 11.37 21.07 13.91
N LEU A 606 11.67 20.22 14.88
CA LEU A 606 12.54 20.55 16.01
C LEU A 606 14.02 20.45 15.59
N LYS A 607 14.58 21.51 15.00
CA LYS A 607 16.05 21.65 14.88
C LYS A 607 16.62 21.95 16.27
N LYS A 608 17.37 21.02 16.84
CA LYS A 608 18.18 21.26 18.05
C LYS A 608 19.59 21.64 17.67
#